data_AF-A0A519L2J2-F1
#
_entry.id   AF-A0A519L2J2-F1
#
_cell.length_a   1.000
_cell.length_b   1.000
_cell.length_c   1.000
_cell.angle_alpha   90.00
_cell.angle_beta   90.00
_cell.angle_gamma   90.00
#
_symmetry.space_group_name_H-M   'P 1'
#
loop_
_entity.id
_entity.type
_entity.pdbx_description
1 polymer ?
#
loop_
_entity_poly.entity_id
_entity_poly.type
_entity_poly.pdbx_seq_one_letter_code
_entity_poly.pdbx_strand_id
1 'polypeptide(L)'
;MLSAWKQGTPAGRRYIIRTWAFMAPYILICVSMMVTDAFDDIIGKPAGWGLAAVISAPVIGQLWATLSLMRESDEFVRALTAKQFIIAAGLAMALATFWGFAETFANAPHLPGWLIYAAFWGLYGMVAPFIRTSN
;
A
#
# COMPACT_ATOMS: atom_id res chain seq x y z
N MET A 1 7.62 -7.92 -25.76
CA MET A 1 7.10 -6.81 -24.94
C MET A 1 5.71 -7.19 -24.42
N LEU A 2 5.58 -7.37 -23.09
CA LEU A 2 4.34 -7.42 -22.29
C LEU A 2 3.25 -8.45 -22.66
N SER A 3 3.55 -9.76 -22.66
CA SER A 3 2.52 -10.82 -22.77
C SER A 3 1.70 -11.05 -21.49
N ALA A 4 2.06 -10.41 -20.37
CA ALA A 4 1.37 -10.53 -19.08
C ALA A 4 -0.10 -10.07 -19.12
N TRP A 5 -0.48 -9.23 -20.11
CA TRP A 5 -1.83 -8.70 -20.23
C TRP A 5 -2.82 -9.62 -20.96
N LYS A 6 -2.34 -10.66 -21.65
CA LYS A 6 -3.19 -11.55 -22.47
C LYS A 6 -3.80 -12.73 -21.70
N GLN A 7 -3.38 -12.98 -20.46
CA GLN A 7 -3.78 -14.19 -19.70
C GLN A 7 -4.43 -13.90 -18.33
N GLY A 8 -4.83 -12.65 -18.06
CA GLY A 8 -5.47 -12.29 -16.79
C GLY A 8 -6.98 -12.53 -16.80
N THR A 9 -7.55 -12.96 -15.67
CA THR A 9 -9.01 -12.95 -15.47
C THR A 9 -9.54 -11.51 -15.63
N PRO A 10 -10.82 -11.32 -16.03
CA PRO A 10 -11.41 -9.97 -16.13
C PRO A 10 -11.27 -9.17 -14.81
N ALA A 11 -11.35 -9.85 -13.67
CA ALA A 11 -11.12 -9.27 -12.35
C ALA A 11 -9.67 -8.79 -12.17
N GLY A 12 -8.67 -9.60 -12.56
CA GLY A 12 -7.26 -9.23 -12.50
C GLY A 12 -6.94 -8.02 -13.40
N ARG A 13 -7.52 -7.95 -14.59
CA ARG A 13 -7.35 -6.79 -15.49
C ARG A 13 -7.91 -5.50 -14.88
N ARG A 14 -9.10 -5.56 -14.28
CA ARG A 14 -9.71 -4.40 -13.59
C ARG A 14 -8.88 -3.97 -12.39
N TYR A 15 -8.36 -4.92 -11.62
CA TYR A 15 -7.46 -4.64 -10.51
C TYR A 15 -6.22 -3.89 -10.97
N ILE A 16 -5.52 -4.40 -12.00
CA ILE A 16 -4.31 -3.75 -12.50
C ILE A 16 -4.60 -2.31 -12.97
N ILE A 17 -5.70 -2.09 -13.70
CA ILE A 17 -6.09 -0.75 -14.15
C ILE A 17 -6.35 0.17 -12.95
N ARG A 18 -7.11 -0.29 -11.95
CA ARG A 18 -7.37 0.48 -10.73
C ARG A 18 -6.07 0.78 -9.98
N THR A 19 -5.18 -0.20 -9.85
CA THR A 19 -3.88 -0.02 -9.20
C THR A 19 -3.03 1.01 -9.91
N TRP A 20 -2.91 0.97 -11.24
CA TRP A 20 -2.20 2.02 -11.97
C TRP A 20 -2.86 3.39 -11.82
N ALA A 21 -4.20 3.46 -11.86
CA ALA A 21 -4.93 4.71 -11.71
C ALA A 21 -4.71 5.39 -10.36
N PHE A 22 -4.54 4.62 -9.27
CA PHE A 22 -4.28 5.17 -7.94
C PHE A 22 -2.77 5.32 -7.65
N MET A 23 -1.97 4.30 -7.94
CA MET A 23 -0.56 4.30 -7.57
C MET A 23 0.31 5.22 -8.44
N ALA A 24 -0.04 5.46 -9.70
CA ALA A 24 0.74 6.40 -10.52
C ALA A 24 0.69 7.83 -9.97
N PRO A 25 -0.50 8.42 -9.66
CA PRO A 25 -0.56 9.70 -8.96
C PRO A 25 0.16 9.71 -7.62
N TYR A 26 0.01 8.64 -6.81
CA TYR A 26 0.70 8.53 -5.52
C TYR A 26 2.22 8.64 -5.67
N ILE A 27 2.79 7.83 -6.57
CA ILE A 27 4.24 7.84 -6.83
C ILE A 27 4.68 9.20 -7.36
N LEU A 28 3.92 9.81 -8.28
CA LEU A 28 4.27 11.14 -8.81
C LEU A 28 4.31 12.20 -7.73
N ILE A 29 3.36 12.20 -6.79
CA ILE A 29 3.34 13.15 -5.68
C ILE A 29 4.49 12.86 -4.70
N CYS A 30 4.75 11.60 -4.36
CA CYS A 30 5.88 11.26 -3.50
C CYS A 30 7.24 11.62 -4.12
N VAL A 31 7.41 11.39 -5.43
CA VAL A 31 8.63 11.75 -6.15
C VAL A 31 8.78 13.26 -6.24
N SER A 32 7.71 14.01 -6.51
CA SER A 32 7.80 15.47 -6.51
C SER A 32 8.14 16.02 -5.13
N MET A 33 7.58 15.45 -4.05
CA MET A 33 7.99 15.79 -2.68
C MET A 33 9.47 15.52 -2.38
N MET A 34 10.09 14.52 -3.02
CA MET A 34 11.49 14.17 -2.78
C MET A 34 12.49 14.95 -3.65
N VAL A 35 12.08 15.35 -4.85
CA VAL A 35 12.97 15.94 -5.86
C VAL A 35 12.80 17.46 -5.97
N THR A 36 11.69 18.01 -5.47
CA THR A 36 11.36 19.43 -5.60
C THR A 36 10.90 20.01 -4.28
N ASP A 37 11.13 21.31 -4.09
CA ASP A 37 10.63 22.08 -2.93
C ASP A 37 9.17 22.53 -3.13
N ALA A 38 8.42 21.88 -4.03
CA ALA A 38 7.09 22.32 -4.48
C ALA A 38 6.03 22.37 -3.37
N PHE A 39 6.31 21.73 -2.23
CA PHE A 39 5.39 21.65 -1.10
C PHE A 39 5.94 22.25 0.19
N ASP A 40 7.15 22.84 0.18
CA ASP A 40 7.76 23.39 1.39
C ASP A 40 6.96 24.58 1.93
N ASP A 41 6.40 25.38 1.03
CA ASP A 41 5.58 26.55 1.37
C ASP A 41 4.25 26.21 2.06
N ILE A 42 3.79 24.95 1.99
CA ILE A 42 2.50 24.53 2.58
C ILE A 42 2.67 23.72 3.87
N ILE A 43 3.90 23.41 4.28
CA ILE A 43 4.21 22.73 5.54
C ILE A 43 3.76 23.62 6.71
N GLY A 44 2.98 23.07 7.63
CA GLY A 44 2.46 23.78 8.81
C GLY A 44 1.27 24.71 8.55
N LYS A 45 0.83 24.88 7.29
CA LYS A 45 -0.36 25.69 6.94
C LYS A 45 -1.63 24.83 6.87
N PRO A 46 -2.83 25.43 7.00
CA PRO A 46 -4.09 24.70 6.78
C PRO A 46 -4.15 23.98 5.43
N ALA A 47 -3.52 24.54 4.39
CA ALA A 47 -3.39 23.91 3.08
C ALA A 47 -2.68 22.55 3.10
N GLY A 48 -1.79 22.31 4.07
CA GLY A 48 -1.09 21.03 4.24
C GLY A 48 -2.04 19.88 4.56
N TRP A 49 -3.17 20.13 5.23
CA TRP A 49 -4.21 19.11 5.45
C TRP A 49 -4.86 18.69 4.13
N GLY A 50 -5.04 19.63 3.21
CA GLY A 50 -5.53 19.35 1.86
C GLY A 50 -4.56 18.43 1.11
N LEU A 51 -3.26 18.73 1.16
CA LEU A 51 -2.24 17.87 0.55
C LEU A 51 -2.22 16.47 1.17
N ALA A 52 -2.28 16.38 2.51
CA ALA A 52 -2.33 15.09 3.20
C ALA A 52 -3.52 14.24 2.76
N ALA A 53 -4.70 14.86 2.58
CA ALA A 53 -5.88 14.18 2.04
C ALA A 53 -5.69 13.72 0.59
N VAL A 54 -5.09 14.57 -0.27
CA VAL A 54 -4.81 14.24 -1.67
C VAL A 54 -3.86 13.05 -1.79
N ILE A 55 -2.80 13.00 -0.98
CA ILE A 55 -1.82 11.89 -0.99
C ILE A 55 -2.43 10.61 -0.42
N SER A 56 -3.30 10.73 0.57
CA SER A 56 -3.95 9.58 1.21
C SER A 56 -5.08 8.98 0.36
N ALA A 57 -5.71 9.75 -0.53
CA ALA A 57 -6.82 9.26 -1.35
C ALA A 57 -6.42 8.09 -2.30
N PRO A 58 -5.27 8.13 -3.01
CA PRO A 58 -4.74 6.98 -3.73
C PRO A 58 -4.52 5.72 -2.88
N VAL A 59 -4.05 5.89 -1.64
CA VAL A 59 -3.81 4.79 -0.70
C VAL A 59 -5.13 4.08 -0.39
N ILE A 60 -6.16 4.86 -0.06
CA ILE A 60 -7.53 4.35 0.16
C ILE A 60 -8.05 3.67 -1.11
N GLY A 61 -7.85 4.28 -2.27
CA GLY A 61 -8.25 3.75 -3.57
C GLY A 61 -7.61 2.39 -3.87
N GLN A 62 -6.34 2.20 -3.54
CA GLN A 62 -5.64 0.92 -3.74
C GLN A 62 -6.09 -0.16 -2.75
N LEU A 63 -6.37 0.20 -1.49
CA LEU A 63 -6.97 -0.73 -0.53
C LEU A 63 -8.34 -1.20 -1.05
N TRP A 64 -9.18 -0.28 -1.52
CA TRP A 64 -10.45 -0.61 -2.15
C TRP A 64 -10.28 -1.47 -3.40
N ALA A 65 -9.31 -1.18 -4.27
CA ALA A 65 -9.04 -1.97 -5.47
C ALA A 65 -8.71 -3.43 -5.11
N THR A 66 -7.93 -3.63 -4.06
CA THR A 66 -7.53 -4.95 -3.55
C THR A 66 -8.73 -5.70 -2.97
N LEU A 67 -9.57 -5.03 -2.17
CA LEU A 67 -10.81 -5.62 -1.65
C LEU A 67 -11.81 -5.95 -2.77
N SER A 68 -11.89 -5.12 -3.81
CA SER A 68 -12.73 -5.40 -4.97
C SER A 68 -12.19 -6.58 -5.78
N LEU A 69 -10.87 -6.77 -5.86
CA LEU A 69 -10.27 -7.97 -6.45
C LEU A 69 -10.70 -9.22 -5.66
N MET A 70 -10.61 -9.20 -4.33
CA MET A 70 -11.05 -10.32 -3.50
C MET A 70 -12.54 -10.65 -3.71
N ARG A 71 -13.39 -9.61 -3.84
CA ARG A 71 -14.83 -9.78 -4.09
C ARG A 71 -15.15 -10.34 -5.47
N GLU A 72 -14.41 -9.92 -6.50
CA GLU A 72 -14.60 -10.34 -7.90
C GLU A 72 -13.89 -11.67 -8.23
N SER A 73 -13.09 -12.20 -7.31
CA SER A 73 -12.34 -13.45 -7.49
C SER A 73 -13.13 -14.67 -7.00
N ASP A 74 -12.72 -15.84 -7.50
CA ASP A 74 -13.23 -17.13 -7.04
C ASP A 74 -12.91 -17.41 -5.56
N GLU A 75 -13.63 -18.35 -4.94
CA GLU A 75 -13.53 -18.65 -3.50
C GLU A 75 -12.11 -18.96 -3.04
N PHE A 76 -11.36 -19.73 -3.83
CA PHE A 76 -10.00 -20.10 -3.51
C PHE A 76 -9.07 -18.88 -3.51
N VAL A 77 -9.10 -18.10 -4.59
CA VAL A 77 -8.26 -16.90 -4.75
C VAL A 77 -8.62 -15.84 -3.69
N ARG A 78 -9.91 -15.69 -3.39
CA ARG A 78 -10.39 -14.79 -2.34
C ARG A 78 -9.87 -15.21 -0.96
N ALA A 79 -10.02 -16.47 -0.58
CA ALA A 79 -9.54 -16.98 0.71
C ALA A 79 -8.01 -16.86 0.82
N LEU A 80 -7.29 -17.22 -0.25
CA LEU A 80 -5.83 -17.13 -0.30
C LEU A 80 -5.34 -15.69 -0.14
N THR A 81 -5.92 -14.77 -0.92
CA THR A 81 -5.57 -13.34 -0.91
C THR A 81 -5.89 -12.72 0.46
N ALA A 82 -7.04 -13.06 1.05
CA ALA A 82 -7.41 -12.59 2.38
C ALA A 82 -6.43 -13.08 3.46
N LYS A 83 -6.04 -14.36 3.44
CA LYS A 83 -5.06 -14.93 4.38
C LYS A 83 -3.71 -14.21 4.28
N GLN A 84 -3.20 -14.01 3.06
CA GLN A 84 -1.97 -13.25 2.82
C GLN A 84 -2.09 -11.80 3.31
N PHE A 85 -3.20 -11.13 3.03
CA PHE A 85 -3.45 -9.75 3.43
C PHE A 85 -3.49 -9.59 4.96
N ILE A 86 -4.19 -10.49 5.66
CA ILE A 86 -4.29 -10.48 7.13
C ILE A 86 -2.92 -10.71 7.76
N ILE A 87 -2.15 -11.67 7.28
CA ILE A 87 -0.82 -11.97 7.84
C ILE A 87 0.14 -10.80 7.58
N ALA A 88 0.14 -10.24 6.37
CA ALA A 88 0.94 -9.06 6.05
C ALA A 88 0.55 -7.85 6.91
N ALA A 89 -0.74 -7.64 7.17
CA ALA A 89 -1.25 -6.57 8.03
C ALA A 89 -0.79 -6.77 9.48
N GLY A 90 -0.89 -8.00 10.00
CA GLY A 90 -0.41 -8.33 11.35
C GLY A 90 1.10 -8.10 11.51
N LEU A 91 1.89 -8.50 10.51
CA LEU A 91 3.34 -8.26 10.51
C LEU A 91 3.67 -6.76 10.42
N ALA A 92 2.96 -6.01 9.57
CA ALA A 92 3.17 -4.57 9.43
C ALA A 92 2.82 -3.82 10.71
N MET A 93 1.73 -4.22 11.38
CA MET A 93 1.32 -3.69 12.68
C MET A 93 2.38 -3.99 13.74
N ALA A 94 2.84 -5.24 13.85
CA ALA A 94 3.88 -5.61 14.81
C ALA A 94 5.19 -4.84 14.58
N LEU A 95 5.59 -4.67 13.32
CA LEU A 95 6.80 -3.92 12.94
C LEU A 95 6.67 -2.43 13.26
N ALA A 96 5.53 -1.81 12.95
CA ALA A 96 5.28 -0.40 13.27
C ALA A 96 5.23 -0.17 14.79
N THR A 97 4.59 -1.07 15.55
CA THR A 97 4.58 -1.01 17.02
C THR A 97 5.98 -1.17 17.61
N PHE A 98 6.75 -2.14 17.11
CA PHE A 98 8.14 -2.33 17.53
C PHE A 98 8.97 -1.07 17.27
N TRP A 99 8.84 -0.46 16.08
CA TRP A 99 9.58 0.75 15.75
C TRP A 99 9.17 1.95 16.61
N GLY A 100 7.87 2.14 16.87
CA GLY A 100 7.40 3.21 17.77
C GLY A 100 7.94 3.06 19.20
N PHE A 101 8.06 1.83 19.70
CA PHE A 101 8.74 1.57 20.97
C PHE A 101 10.25 1.79 20.89
N ALA A 102 10.90 1.46 19.78
CA ALA A 102 12.31 1.73 19.57
C ALA A 102 12.62 3.24 19.54
N GLU A 103 11.75 4.06 18.93
CA GLU A 103 11.85 5.52 19.00
C GLU A 103 11.77 6.01 20.46
N THR A 104 10.86 5.43 21.25
CA THR A 104 10.64 5.84 22.65
C THR A 104 11.75 5.39 23.60
N PHE A 105 12.18 4.13 23.51
CA PHE A 105 13.06 3.50 24.50
C PHE A 105 14.50 3.33 24.04
N ALA A 106 14.73 3.16 22.74
CA ALA A 106 16.06 2.93 22.16
C ALA A 106 16.62 4.17 21.46
N ASN A 107 15.91 5.31 21.52
CA ASN A 107 16.26 6.55 20.83
C ASN A 107 16.52 6.32 19.32
N ALA A 108 15.74 5.44 18.70
CA ALA A 108 15.83 5.15 17.28
C ALA A 108 15.46 6.38 16.44
N PRO A 109 15.96 6.51 15.19
CA PRO A 109 15.56 7.59 14.30
C PRO A 109 14.05 7.62 14.07
N HIS A 110 13.47 8.81 14.11
CA HIS A 110 12.05 9.00 13.83
C HIS A 110 11.73 8.64 12.38
N LEU A 111 10.81 7.69 12.19
CA LEU A 111 10.31 7.32 10.87
C LEU A 111 8.91 7.89 10.64
N PRO A 112 8.66 8.53 9.49
CA PRO A 112 7.32 9.00 9.15
C PRO A 112 6.30 7.85 9.13
N GLY A 113 5.19 8.02 9.84
CA GLY A 113 4.18 6.95 10.00
C GLY A 113 3.58 6.44 8.69
N TRP A 114 3.59 7.24 7.62
CA TRP A 114 3.09 6.81 6.30
C TRP A 114 3.93 5.68 5.67
N LEU A 115 5.15 5.43 6.16
CA LEU A 115 6.00 4.31 5.70
C LEU A 115 5.39 2.93 6.00
N ILE A 116 4.46 2.84 6.95
CA ILE A 116 3.74 1.59 7.24
C ILE A 116 3.05 1.03 5.99
N TYR A 117 2.61 1.90 5.08
CA TYR A 117 1.95 1.48 3.84
C TYR A 117 2.90 0.74 2.90
N ALA A 118 4.12 1.27 2.73
CA ALA A 118 5.16 0.62 1.94
C ALA A 118 5.62 -0.69 2.61
N ALA A 119 5.80 -0.66 3.93
CA ALA A 119 6.17 -1.85 4.71
C ALA A 119 5.12 -2.96 4.58
N PHE A 120 3.82 -2.61 4.65
CA PHE A 120 2.72 -3.56 4.45
C PHE A 120 2.79 -4.25 3.09
N TRP A 121 2.95 -3.50 1.99
CA TRP A 121 3.03 -4.11 0.66
C TRP A 121 4.32 -4.91 0.43
N GLY A 122 5.44 -4.48 1.03
CA GLY A 122 6.67 -5.26 1.04
C GLY A 122 6.50 -6.60 1.76
N LEU A 123 5.89 -6.59 2.95
CA LEU A 123 5.57 -7.80 3.71
C LEU A 123 4.55 -8.68 2.98
N TYR A 124 3.55 -8.10 2.32
CA TYR A 124 2.61 -8.83 1.48
C TYR A 124 3.32 -9.57 0.34
N GLY A 125 4.24 -8.90 -0.36
CA GLY A 125 5.07 -9.51 -1.40
C GLY A 125 6.02 -10.60 -0.86
N MET A 126 6.50 -10.45 0.38
CA MET A 126 7.30 -11.48 1.05
C MET A 126 6.46 -12.69 1.48
N VAL A 127 5.24 -12.48 1.97
CA VAL A 127 4.37 -13.54 2.49
C VAL A 127 3.70 -14.33 1.38
N ALA A 128 3.32 -13.67 0.28
CA ALA A 128 2.55 -14.30 -0.80
C ALA A 128 3.18 -15.58 -1.40
N PRO A 129 4.51 -15.68 -1.62
CA PRO A 129 5.14 -16.90 -2.11
C PRO A 129 5.06 -18.10 -1.16
N PHE A 130 4.98 -17.86 0.16
CA PHE A 130 4.94 -18.92 1.17
C PHE A 130 3.53 -19.42 1.44
N ILE A 131 2.53 -18.56 1.28
CA ILE A 131 1.12 -18.94 1.47
C ILE A 131 0.51 -19.28 0.12
N ARG A 132 0.43 -20.57 -0.18
CA ARG A 132 -0.13 -21.11 -1.43
C ARG A 132 -1.42 -21.92 -1.24
N THR A 133 -1.85 -22.13 0.00
CA THR A 133 -3.01 -22.94 0.35
C THR A 133 -4.03 -22.15 1.17
N SER A 134 -5.31 -22.39 0.89
CA SER A 134 -6.45 -21.79 1.58
C SER A 134 -6.87 -22.54 2.86
N ASN A 135 -6.38 -23.78 3.04
CA ASN A 135 -6.64 -24.60 4.22
C ASN A 135 -5.83 -24.18 5.44
#